data_AF-A0A9Q0D9X1-F1
#
_entry.id   AF-A0A9Q0D9X1-F1
#
_cell.length_a   1.000
_cell.length_b   1.000
_cell.length_c   1.000
_cell.angle_alpha   90.00
_cell.angle_beta   90.00
_cell.angle_gamma   90.00
#
_symmetry.space_group_name_H-M   'P 1'
#
loop_
_entity.id
_entity.type
_entity.pdbx_description
1 polymer ?
#
loop_
_entity_poly.entity_id
_entity_poly.type
_entity_poly.pdbx_seq_one_letter_code
_entity_poly.pdbx_strand_id
1 'polypeptide(L)'
;MQKCRRVFEGIAKAGQSTDLNDFYTELFITERVSGEVNKEHEVRLIETASRKPAKEESPIKCEDIFKPLPGQDQPSRTIMTTGVAGIGKTVLTHKFTLDWAEGKANHDIDFTLPFTFRELNLLKDKEFSLVELLHHFFIQTKGIRRYDRFQVVFILDGLDECRLPLDFQNNPIWTDVTKSTSVDVLLTNLIRGDLLPSARIWITTRPAAANQIPAECVGMVTEVRGFTDPQKEEYFRKRYRDNTLAEPIISHIKTSRSLHIMCHIP
;
A
#
# COMPACT_ATOMS: atom_id res chain seq x y z
N MET A 1 -5.60 10.59 -10.72
CA MET A 1 -5.29 9.60 -11.79
C MET A 1 -3.87 9.74 -12.34
N GLN A 2 -3.45 10.90 -12.90
CA GLN A 2 -2.05 11.07 -13.38
C GLN A 2 -0.98 10.82 -12.29
N LYS A 3 -1.32 11.04 -11.01
CA LYS A 3 -0.46 10.83 -9.82
C LYS A 3 0.14 9.42 -9.72
N CYS A 4 -0.55 8.37 -10.19
CA CYS A 4 -0.12 6.97 -10.00
C CYS A 4 0.45 6.31 -11.26
N ARG A 5 0.27 6.93 -12.43
CA ARG A 5 0.69 6.36 -13.74
C ARG A 5 2.17 6.53 -14.03
N ARG A 6 2.73 7.70 -13.68
CA ARG A 6 4.14 8.03 -13.92
C ARG A 6 4.90 7.97 -12.62
N VAL A 7 5.78 6.99 -12.48
CA VAL A 7 6.56 6.73 -11.27
C VAL A 7 8.04 6.70 -11.63
N PHE A 8 8.90 7.10 -10.68
CA PHE A 8 10.34 6.97 -10.84
C PHE A 8 10.79 5.57 -10.43
N GLU A 9 11.52 4.91 -11.32
CA GLU A 9 12.17 3.63 -11.03
C GLU A 9 13.57 3.92 -10.45
N GLY A 10 13.80 3.57 -9.18
CA GLY A 10 15.08 3.78 -8.50
C GLY A 10 15.40 5.24 -8.15
N ILE A 11 16.65 5.67 -8.37
CA ILE A 11 17.10 7.05 -8.06
C ILE A 11 16.52 8.02 -9.10
N ALA A 12 15.73 8.99 -8.63
CA ALA A 12 15.10 9.99 -9.48
C ALA A 12 16.14 10.75 -10.33
N LYS A 13 16.16 10.47 -11.64
CA LYS A 13 16.86 11.28 -12.64
C LYS A 13 15.88 12.30 -13.21
N ALA A 14 16.27 13.57 -13.23
CA ALA A 14 15.43 14.65 -13.75
C ALA A 14 14.94 14.31 -15.17
N GLY A 15 13.62 14.28 -15.37
CA GLY A 15 12.98 14.11 -16.68
C GLY A 15 12.65 12.67 -17.12
N GLN A 16 12.99 11.63 -16.36
CA GLN A 16 12.69 10.23 -16.73
C GLN A 16 11.66 9.62 -15.78
N SER A 17 10.37 9.85 -16.07
CA SER A 17 9.28 9.10 -15.45
C SER A 17 8.80 8.01 -16.41
N THR A 18 8.81 6.76 -15.98
CA THR A 18 8.35 5.61 -16.79
C THR A 18 6.88 5.33 -16.50
N ASP A 19 6.14 4.78 -17.47
CA ASP A 19 4.78 4.28 -17.22
C ASP A 19 4.89 3.07 -16.27
N LEU A 20 4.12 3.07 -15.18
CA LEU A 20 4.16 2.01 -14.18
C LEU A 20 3.95 0.62 -14.80
N ASN A 21 3.09 0.51 -15.82
CA ASN A 21 2.82 -0.76 -16.48
C ASN A 21 4.03 -1.32 -17.25
N ASP A 22 4.97 -0.46 -17.67
CA ASP A 22 6.15 -0.89 -18.44
C ASP A 22 7.19 -1.62 -17.58
N PHE A 23 7.26 -1.30 -16.28
CA PHE A 23 8.27 -1.85 -15.37
C PHE A 23 7.71 -2.61 -14.18
N TYR A 24 6.40 -2.54 -13.93
CA TYR A 24 5.78 -3.26 -12.81
C TYR A 24 5.98 -4.77 -12.97
N THR A 25 6.65 -5.37 -12.01
CA THR A 25 6.70 -6.81 -11.78
C THR A 25 5.86 -7.11 -10.55
N GLU A 26 5.05 -8.16 -10.60
CA GLU A 26 4.18 -8.54 -9.48
C GLU A 26 5.04 -8.83 -8.24
N LEU A 27 4.61 -8.30 -7.08
CA LEU A 27 5.27 -8.51 -5.80
C LEU A 27 4.68 -9.74 -5.11
N PHE A 28 5.50 -10.50 -4.41
CA PHE A 28 5.00 -11.59 -3.58
C PHE A 28 4.40 -11.02 -2.28
N ILE A 29 3.11 -11.23 -2.11
CA ILE A 29 2.33 -10.77 -0.95
C ILE A 29 1.71 -11.98 -0.28
N THR A 30 1.75 -12.02 1.04
CA THR A 30 1.12 -13.08 1.82
C THR A 30 0.35 -12.51 3.01
N GLU A 31 -0.62 -13.25 3.53
CA GLU A 31 -1.28 -12.94 4.79
C GLU A 31 -0.32 -13.25 5.96
N ARG A 32 -0.31 -12.39 6.98
CA ARG A 32 0.29 -12.72 8.28
C ARG A 32 -0.80 -13.01 9.30
N VAL A 33 -0.52 -13.98 10.17
CA VAL A 33 -1.33 -14.21 11.38
C VAL A 33 -1.27 -12.97 12.27
N SER A 34 -2.44 -12.43 12.62
CA SER A 34 -2.58 -11.27 13.51
C SER A 34 -1.88 -11.54 14.86
N GLY A 35 -0.99 -10.64 15.27
CA GLY A 35 -0.24 -10.74 16.54
C GLY A 35 1.28 -10.94 16.41
N GLU A 36 1.79 -11.32 15.23
CA GLU A 36 3.24 -11.38 14.98
C GLU A 36 3.83 -9.99 14.72
N VAL A 37 4.00 -9.20 15.80
CA VAL A 37 4.80 -7.98 15.76
C VAL A 37 6.27 -8.40 15.66
N ASN A 38 6.75 -8.51 14.42
CA ASN A 38 8.09 -8.97 14.16
C ASN A 38 9.09 -7.85 14.49
N LYS A 39 9.72 -7.93 15.68
CA LYS A 39 10.71 -6.96 16.19
C LYS A 39 12.13 -7.21 15.67
N GLU A 40 12.28 -8.11 14.71
CA GLU A 40 13.59 -8.43 14.14
C GLU A 40 14.12 -7.29 13.27
N HIS A 41 15.45 -7.25 13.12
CA HIS A 41 16.11 -6.31 12.23
C HIS A 41 15.69 -6.57 10.77
N GLU A 42 15.51 -5.50 9.98
CA GLU A 42 15.06 -5.60 8.57
C GLU A 42 15.90 -6.60 7.76
N VAL A 43 17.22 -6.66 8.00
CA VAL A 43 18.14 -7.62 7.35
C VAL A 43 17.72 -9.08 7.61
N ARG A 44 17.33 -9.42 8.83
CA ARG A 44 16.89 -10.78 9.17
C ARG A 44 15.56 -11.13 8.53
N LEU A 45 14.66 -10.14 8.42
CA LEU A 45 13.38 -10.31 7.72
C LEU A 45 13.61 -10.64 6.24
N ILE A 46 14.51 -9.90 5.58
CA ILE A 46 14.90 -10.12 4.17
C ILE A 46 15.52 -11.50 4.00
N GLU A 47 16.49 -11.87 4.84
CA GLU A 47 17.14 -13.18 4.73
C GLU A 47 16.16 -14.33 4.93
N THR A 48 15.29 -14.24 5.94
CA THR A 48 14.29 -15.28 6.24
C THR A 48 13.26 -15.40 5.13
N ALA A 49 12.75 -14.28 4.62
CA ALA A 49 11.82 -14.24 3.50
C ALA A 49 12.45 -14.83 2.23
N SER A 50 13.71 -14.49 1.93
CA SER A 50 14.41 -15.00 0.75
C SER A 50 14.68 -16.51 0.78
N ARG A 51 14.70 -17.13 1.96
CA ARG A 51 14.95 -18.57 2.15
C ARG A 51 13.68 -19.41 2.16
N LYS A 52 12.52 -18.80 2.43
CA LYS A 52 11.24 -19.52 2.47
C LYS A 52 10.74 -19.82 1.05
N PRO A 53 10.42 -21.08 0.72
CA PRO A 53 9.86 -21.39 -0.59
C PRO A 53 8.43 -20.85 -0.71
N ALA A 54 8.14 -20.15 -1.81
CA ALA A 54 6.81 -19.61 -2.11
C ALA A 54 5.69 -20.66 -2.15
N LYS A 55 6.01 -21.96 -2.26
CA LYS A 55 5.04 -23.07 -2.26
C LYS A 55 4.37 -23.32 -0.91
N GLU A 56 4.93 -22.81 0.18
CA GLU A 56 4.39 -23.01 1.54
C GLU A 56 3.38 -21.94 1.96
N GLU A 57 3.26 -20.85 1.21
CA GLU A 57 2.40 -19.70 1.52
C GLU A 57 1.37 -19.48 0.39
N SER A 58 0.18 -19.00 0.74
CA SER A 58 -0.83 -18.60 -0.26
C SER A 58 -0.55 -17.17 -0.72
N PRO A 59 -0.11 -16.95 -1.97
CA PRO A 59 0.13 -15.61 -2.48
C PRO A 59 -1.18 -14.86 -2.69
N ILE A 60 -1.19 -13.58 -2.34
CA ILE A 60 -2.29 -12.67 -2.60
C ILE A 60 -1.92 -11.78 -3.78
N LYS A 61 -2.76 -11.73 -4.82
CA LYS A 61 -2.57 -10.79 -5.92
C LYS A 61 -2.95 -9.38 -5.51
N CYS A 62 -2.33 -8.38 -6.13
CA CYS A 62 -2.66 -6.97 -5.88
C CYS A 62 -4.15 -6.66 -6.07
N GLU A 63 -4.77 -7.18 -7.14
CA GLU A 63 -6.19 -6.98 -7.47
C GLU A 63 -7.14 -7.69 -6.49
N ASP A 64 -6.65 -8.73 -5.82
CA ASP A 64 -7.41 -9.57 -4.90
C ASP A 64 -7.26 -9.12 -3.44
N ILE A 65 -6.54 -8.03 -3.16
CA ILE A 65 -6.20 -7.62 -1.80
C ILE A 65 -7.43 -7.44 -0.90
N PHE A 66 -8.56 -6.96 -1.45
CA PHE A 66 -9.81 -6.79 -0.72
C PHE A 66 -10.80 -7.94 -0.90
N LYS A 67 -10.44 -9.01 -1.62
CA LYS A 67 -11.31 -10.18 -1.72
C LYS A 67 -11.25 -10.98 -0.41
N PRO A 68 -12.34 -11.64 0.00
CA PRO A 68 -12.32 -12.54 1.14
C PRO A 68 -11.30 -13.67 0.91
N LEU A 69 -10.53 -13.98 1.94
CA LEU A 69 -9.63 -15.13 1.91
C LEU A 69 -10.40 -16.45 2.01
N PRO A 70 -9.81 -17.60 1.62
CA PRO A 70 -10.46 -18.90 1.77
C PRO A 70 -10.92 -19.14 3.23
N GLY A 71 -12.23 -19.34 3.42
CA GLY A 71 -12.83 -19.53 4.75
C GLY A 71 -13.34 -18.25 5.42
N GLN A 72 -13.22 -17.08 4.77
CA GLN A 72 -13.88 -15.84 5.21
C GLN A 72 -15.10 -15.53 4.32
N ASP A 73 -16.23 -15.20 4.94
CA ASP A 73 -17.47 -14.89 4.23
C ASP A 73 -17.54 -13.43 3.74
N GLN A 74 -16.79 -12.52 4.39
CA GLN A 74 -16.84 -11.08 4.15
C GLN A 74 -15.44 -10.51 3.97
N PRO A 75 -15.25 -9.50 3.10
CA PRO A 75 -13.97 -8.86 2.91
C PRO A 75 -13.60 -8.04 4.15
N SER A 76 -12.30 -8.03 4.48
CA SER A 76 -11.79 -7.18 5.55
C SER A 76 -11.97 -5.69 5.21
N ARG A 77 -12.53 -4.93 6.15
CA ARG A 77 -12.69 -3.48 6.01
C ARG A 77 -11.34 -2.77 5.95
N THR A 78 -10.47 -3.07 6.91
CA THR A 78 -9.15 -2.45 7.06
C THR A 78 -8.07 -3.49 6.84
N ILE A 79 -7.18 -3.22 5.89
CA ILE A 79 -6.01 -4.04 5.58
C ILE A 79 -4.76 -3.25 5.94
N MET A 80 -3.85 -3.86 6.68
CA MET A 80 -2.52 -3.32 6.93
C MET A 80 -1.47 -4.14 6.19
N THR A 81 -0.78 -3.52 5.23
CA THR A 81 0.34 -4.12 4.52
C THR A 81 1.66 -3.66 5.10
N THR A 82 2.43 -4.62 5.61
CA THR A 82 3.76 -4.42 6.18
C THR A 82 4.86 -4.85 5.22
N GLY A 83 6.08 -4.36 5.45
CA GLY A 83 7.26 -4.76 4.69
C GLY A 83 8.42 -3.81 4.94
N VAL A 84 9.65 -4.27 4.70
CA VAL A 84 10.86 -3.47 4.92
C VAL A 84 10.92 -2.23 3.99
N ALA A 85 11.85 -1.31 4.26
CA ALA A 85 12.06 -0.16 3.39
C ALA A 85 12.41 -0.60 1.96
N GLY A 86 11.88 0.11 0.95
CA GLY A 86 12.18 -0.17 -0.46
C GLY A 86 11.47 -1.38 -1.06
N ILE A 87 10.82 -2.25 -0.28
CA ILE A 87 10.26 -3.53 -0.76
C ILE A 87 9.09 -3.42 -1.77
N GLY A 88 8.65 -2.20 -2.12
CA GLY A 88 7.63 -1.96 -3.15
C GLY A 88 6.21 -1.66 -2.63
N LYS A 89 6.01 -1.39 -1.34
CA LYS A 89 4.68 -1.07 -0.77
C LYS A 89 3.93 0.08 -1.49
N THR A 90 4.61 1.19 -1.76
CA THR A 90 4.02 2.33 -2.49
C THR A 90 3.77 2.01 -3.96
N VAL A 91 4.65 1.23 -4.60
CA VAL A 91 4.46 0.79 -6.00
C VAL A 91 3.23 -0.10 -6.11
N LEU A 92 3.00 -0.96 -5.12
CA LEU A 92 1.83 -1.82 -5.03
C LEU A 92 0.52 -1.01 -4.97
N THR A 93 0.43 -0.01 -4.08
CA THR A 93 -0.77 0.83 -3.97
C THR A 93 -1.01 1.69 -5.21
N HIS A 94 0.06 2.14 -5.85
CA HIS A 94 -0.02 2.81 -7.15
C HIS A 94 -0.54 1.88 -8.25
N LYS A 95 -0.10 0.62 -8.29
CA LYS A 95 -0.56 -0.35 -9.27
C LYS A 95 -2.04 -0.65 -9.10
N PHE A 96 -2.49 -0.90 -7.87
CA PHE A 96 -3.91 -1.07 -7.56
C PHE A 96 -4.75 0.12 -8.05
N THR A 97 -4.30 1.34 -7.72
CA THR A 97 -5.01 2.56 -8.14
C THR A 97 -5.03 2.71 -9.65
N LEU A 98 -3.94 2.35 -10.35
CA LEU A 98 -3.85 2.44 -11.79
C LEU A 98 -4.77 1.43 -12.49
N ASP A 99 -4.80 0.17 -12.03
CA ASP A 99 -5.67 -0.86 -12.61
C ASP A 99 -7.15 -0.55 -12.39
N TRP A 100 -7.51 -0.08 -11.20
CA TRP A 100 -8.86 0.44 -10.93
C TRP A 100 -9.20 1.60 -11.88
N ALA A 101 -8.30 2.58 -12.01
CA ALA A 101 -8.50 3.76 -12.85
C ALA A 101 -8.66 3.44 -14.34
N GLU A 102 -7.99 2.39 -14.81
CA GLU A 102 -8.06 1.89 -16.19
C GLU A 102 -9.21 0.90 -16.40
N GLY A 103 -9.99 0.59 -15.36
CA GLY A 103 -11.10 -0.36 -15.43
C GLY A 103 -10.63 -1.79 -15.67
N LYS A 104 -9.42 -2.16 -15.25
CA LYS A 104 -8.86 -3.52 -15.40
C LYS A 104 -9.29 -4.44 -14.27
N ALA A 105 -9.40 -3.90 -13.05
CA ALA A 105 -9.73 -4.64 -11.84
C ALA A 105 -10.62 -3.81 -10.90
N ASN A 106 -11.14 -4.47 -9.85
CA ASN A 106 -11.85 -3.81 -8.74
C ASN A 106 -13.04 -2.95 -9.18
N HIS A 107 -13.84 -3.46 -10.14
CA HIS A 107 -15.02 -2.77 -10.70
C HIS A 107 -16.14 -2.52 -9.68
N ASP A 108 -16.10 -3.16 -8.52
CA ASP A 108 -17.02 -2.94 -7.41
C ASP A 108 -16.72 -1.65 -6.62
N ILE A 109 -15.60 -0.97 -6.91
CA ILE A 109 -15.15 0.23 -6.19
C ILE A 109 -15.44 1.49 -7.02
N ASP A 110 -16.22 2.40 -6.45
CA ASP A 110 -16.58 3.67 -7.09
C ASP A 110 -15.45 4.70 -7.01
N PHE A 111 -14.71 4.72 -5.89
CA PHE A 111 -13.64 5.68 -5.63
C PHE A 111 -12.44 5.04 -4.94
N THR A 112 -11.25 5.24 -5.51
CA THR A 112 -9.98 5.01 -4.81
C THR A 112 -9.32 6.35 -4.49
N LEU A 113 -9.07 6.62 -3.21
CA LEU A 113 -8.58 7.89 -2.68
C LEU A 113 -7.22 7.68 -2.00
N PRO A 114 -6.09 7.78 -2.75
CA PRO A 114 -4.75 7.59 -2.20
C PRO A 114 -4.18 8.83 -1.53
N PHE A 115 -3.89 8.70 -0.25
CA PHE A 115 -3.18 9.66 0.59
C PHE A 115 -1.81 9.12 0.98
N THR A 116 -0.82 9.99 1.07
CA THR A 116 0.40 9.69 1.82
C THR A 116 0.33 10.35 3.20
N PHE A 117 0.87 9.72 4.24
CA PHE A 117 0.98 10.37 5.54
C PHE A 117 1.86 11.62 5.49
N ARG A 118 2.85 11.67 4.59
CA ARG A 118 3.62 12.90 4.31
C ARG A 118 2.73 14.07 3.91
N GLU A 119 1.78 13.85 3.01
CA GLU A 119 0.81 14.87 2.58
C GLU A 119 -0.11 15.28 3.73
N LEU A 120 -0.61 14.32 4.50
CA LEU A 120 -1.50 14.57 5.64
C LEU A 120 -0.79 15.36 6.75
N ASN A 121 0.50 15.09 6.99
CA ASN A 121 1.31 15.82 7.97
C ASN A 121 1.38 17.32 7.69
N LEU A 122 1.26 17.76 6.43
CA LEU A 122 1.26 19.19 6.05
C LEU A 122 -0.01 19.92 6.49
N LEU A 123 -1.06 19.18 6.87
CA LEU A 123 -2.35 19.70 7.26
C LEU A 123 -2.64 19.54 8.77
N LYS A 124 -1.66 19.11 9.56
CA LYS A 124 -1.81 18.80 10.99
C LYS A 124 -2.36 19.95 11.85
N ASP A 125 -2.08 21.21 11.46
CA ASP A 125 -2.47 22.42 12.20
C ASP A 125 -3.75 23.07 11.60
N LYS A 126 -4.48 22.33 10.77
CA LYS A 126 -5.68 22.81 10.07
C LYS A 126 -6.87 21.90 10.38
N GLU A 127 -8.05 22.49 10.30
CA GLU A 127 -9.30 21.77 10.40
C GLU A 127 -9.95 21.60 9.04
N PHE A 128 -10.53 20.43 8.83
CA PHE A 128 -11.26 20.06 7.63
C PHE A 128 -12.45 19.21 8.02
N SER A 129 -13.55 19.32 7.28
CA SER A 129 -14.48 18.19 7.17
C SER A 129 -13.88 17.13 6.27
N LEU A 130 -14.37 15.89 6.34
CA LEU A 130 -13.90 14.86 5.42
C LEU A 130 -14.13 15.28 3.96
N VAL A 131 -15.29 15.85 3.65
CA VAL A 131 -15.61 16.35 2.30
C VAL A 131 -14.61 17.43 1.85
N GLU A 132 -14.28 18.40 2.71
CA GLU A 132 -13.30 19.43 2.38
C GLU A 132 -11.89 18.86 2.18
N LEU A 133 -11.48 17.90 3.02
CA LEU A 133 -10.20 17.21 2.88
C LEU A 133 -10.12 16.48 1.54
N LEU A 134 -11.17 15.76 1.15
CA LEU A 134 -11.23 15.08 -0.15
C LEU A 134 -11.18 16.07 -1.32
N HIS A 135 -11.91 17.19 -1.25
CA HIS A 135 -11.88 18.23 -2.28
C HIS A 135 -10.54 18.96 -2.37
N HIS A 136 -9.80 19.03 -1.27
CA HIS A 136 -8.46 19.62 -1.21
C HIS A 136 -7.46 18.80 -2.04
N PHE A 137 -7.46 17.48 -1.89
CA PHE A 137 -6.53 16.59 -2.60
C PHE A 137 -7.02 16.14 -3.98
N PHE A 138 -8.33 16.00 -4.16
CA PHE A 138 -8.95 15.44 -5.35
C PHE A 138 -9.94 16.42 -5.96
N ILE A 139 -9.44 17.41 -6.70
CA ILE A 139 -10.27 18.45 -7.32
C ILE A 139 -11.39 17.89 -8.20
N GLN A 140 -11.20 16.70 -8.79
CA GLN A 140 -12.18 16.00 -9.62
C GLN A 140 -13.42 15.53 -8.85
N THR A 141 -13.33 15.47 -7.52
CA THR A 141 -14.44 15.06 -6.64
C THR A 141 -15.28 16.26 -6.16
N LYS A 142 -14.92 17.49 -6.56
CA LYS A 142 -15.69 18.69 -6.25
C LYS A 142 -17.11 18.57 -6.79
N GLY A 143 -18.08 18.66 -5.89
CA GLY A 143 -19.51 18.44 -6.17
C GLY A 143 -20.08 17.20 -5.47
N ILE A 144 -19.23 16.24 -5.12
CA ILE A 144 -19.62 15.08 -4.32
C ILE A 144 -19.57 15.45 -2.84
N ARG A 145 -20.69 15.28 -2.14
CA ARG A 145 -20.80 15.51 -0.69
C ARG A 145 -21.21 14.26 0.10
N ARG A 146 -21.67 13.23 -0.62
CA ARG A 146 -22.25 12.01 -0.06
C ARG A 146 -21.43 10.77 -0.44
N TYR A 147 -20.25 10.67 0.16
CA TYR A 147 -19.36 9.52 -0.01
C TYR A 147 -19.89 8.25 0.64
N ASP A 148 -20.85 8.38 1.57
CA ASP A 148 -21.55 7.29 2.25
C ASP A 148 -22.40 6.41 1.32
N ARG A 149 -22.69 6.88 0.09
CA ARG A 149 -23.47 6.15 -0.91
C ARG A 149 -22.62 5.31 -1.88
N PHE A 150 -21.31 5.39 -1.77
CA PHE A 150 -20.37 4.80 -2.71
C PHE A 150 -19.48 3.79 -2.02
N GLN A 151 -19.00 2.81 -2.77
CA GLN A 151 -17.92 1.94 -2.32
C GLN A 151 -16.59 2.69 -2.46
N VAL A 152 -16.11 3.22 -1.34
CA VAL A 152 -14.88 4.02 -1.29
C VAL A 152 -13.73 3.20 -0.69
N VAL A 153 -12.57 3.26 -1.32
CA VAL A 153 -11.29 2.78 -0.79
C VAL A 153 -10.40 3.96 -0.44
N PHE A 154 -9.98 4.03 0.82
CA PHE A 154 -8.92 4.93 1.26
C PHE A 154 -7.60 4.16 1.27
N ILE A 155 -6.60 4.66 0.56
CA ILE A 155 -5.23 4.16 0.67
C ILE A 155 -4.44 5.16 1.50
N LEU A 156 -3.89 4.72 2.64
CA LEU A 156 -3.08 5.51 3.56
C LEU A 156 -1.64 4.99 3.50
N ASP A 157 -0.84 5.57 2.61
CA ASP A 157 0.52 5.11 2.32
C ASP A 157 1.55 5.75 3.27
N GLY A 158 2.42 4.91 3.85
CA GLY A 158 3.59 5.35 4.62
C GLY A 158 3.29 5.74 6.08
N LEU A 159 2.55 4.92 6.83
CA LEU A 159 2.26 5.17 8.26
C LEU A 159 3.54 5.33 9.10
N ASP A 160 4.66 4.72 8.71
CA ASP A 160 5.97 4.93 9.35
C ASP A 160 6.47 6.39 9.29
N GLU A 161 5.82 7.22 8.48
CA GLU A 161 6.12 8.63 8.31
C GLU A 161 5.05 9.53 8.92
N CYS A 162 4.04 8.97 9.58
CA CYS A 162 3.00 9.70 10.28
C CYS A 162 3.60 10.54 11.41
N ARG A 163 3.17 11.81 11.50
CA ARG A 163 3.52 12.73 12.59
C ARG A 163 2.27 13.25 13.31
N LEU A 164 1.10 12.78 12.92
CA LEU A 164 -0.15 13.03 13.62
C LEU A 164 -0.17 12.16 14.89
N PRO A 165 -0.77 12.63 15.99
CA PRO A 165 -0.84 11.87 17.24
C PRO A 165 -1.46 10.47 17.10
N LEU A 166 -2.42 10.33 16.18
CA LEU A 166 -3.31 9.19 16.02
C LEU A 166 -3.90 8.77 17.36
N ASP A 167 -4.50 9.74 18.08
CA ASP A 167 -5.01 9.49 19.43
C ASP A 167 -6.34 8.73 19.40
N PHE A 168 -6.27 7.42 19.17
CA PHE A 168 -7.42 6.53 19.11
C PHE A 168 -8.24 6.50 20.41
N GLN A 169 -7.62 6.83 21.55
CA GLN A 169 -8.24 6.72 22.87
C GLN A 169 -8.99 8.01 23.25
N ASN A 170 -8.40 9.18 23.01
CA ASN A 170 -8.96 10.45 23.47
C ASN A 170 -9.69 11.24 22.37
N ASN A 171 -9.47 10.95 21.09
CA ASN A 171 -10.16 11.68 20.03
C ASN A 171 -11.68 11.44 20.09
N PRO A 172 -12.50 12.50 20.03
CA PRO A 172 -13.95 12.38 20.08
C PRO A 172 -14.47 11.53 18.92
N ILE A 173 -15.59 10.87 19.15
CA ILE A 173 -16.33 10.17 18.10
C ILE A 173 -16.81 11.20 17.07
N TRP A 174 -16.48 10.95 15.81
CA TRP A 174 -16.80 11.83 14.69
C TRP A 174 -17.43 11.04 13.56
N THR A 175 -18.71 11.32 13.28
CA THR A 175 -19.51 10.56 12.30
C THR A 175 -19.98 11.41 11.12
N ASP A 176 -19.95 12.74 11.26
CA ASP A 176 -20.45 13.68 10.25
C ASP A 176 -19.33 14.09 9.28
N VAL A 177 -19.44 13.62 8.02
CA VAL A 177 -18.47 13.89 6.95
C VAL A 177 -18.41 15.36 6.53
N THR A 178 -19.38 16.19 6.93
CA THR A 178 -19.51 17.60 6.53
C THR A 178 -19.06 18.59 7.60
N LYS A 179 -18.88 18.14 8.85
CA LYS A 179 -18.40 19.01 9.93
C LYS A 179 -16.89 18.98 10.02
N SER A 180 -16.29 20.16 10.22
CA SER A 180 -14.85 20.32 10.30
C SER A 180 -14.30 19.92 11.67
N THR A 181 -13.14 19.27 11.66
CA THR A 181 -12.36 18.85 12.83
C THR A 181 -10.89 18.68 12.43
N SER A 182 -10.01 18.33 13.35
CA SER A 182 -8.60 18.11 13.04
C SER A 182 -8.42 16.87 12.13
N VAL A 183 -7.34 16.86 11.34
CA VAL A 183 -6.98 15.69 10.51
C VAL A 183 -6.79 14.43 11.36
N ASP A 184 -6.29 14.58 12.58
CA ASP A 184 -6.10 13.47 13.52
C ASP A 184 -7.43 12.80 13.92
N VAL A 185 -8.43 13.62 14.26
CA VAL A 185 -9.79 13.15 14.57
C VAL A 185 -10.43 12.50 13.35
N LEU A 186 -10.27 13.08 12.15
CA LEU A 186 -10.77 12.46 10.91
C LEU A 186 -10.17 11.07 10.68
N LEU A 187 -8.85 10.92 10.75
CA LEU A 187 -8.17 9.66 10.45
C LEU A 187 -8.48 8.58 11.48
N THR A 188 -8.45 8.90 12.77
CA THR A 188 -8.76 7.93 13.83
C THR A 188 -10.19 7.42 13.73
N ASN A 189 -11.17 8.29 13.48
CA ASN A 189 -12.57 7.88 13.29
C ASN A 189 -12.82 7.16 11.96
N LEU A 190 -12.10 7.52 10.88
CA LEU A 190 -12.14 6.76 9.63
C LEU A 190 -11.61 5.34 9.85
N ILE A 191 -10.46 5.19 10.53
CA ILE A 191 -9.84 3.88 10.77
C ILE A 191 -10.70 3.02 11.72
N ARG A 192 -11.24 3.59 12.81
CA ARG A 192 -12.19 2.92 13.72
C ARG A 192 -13.48 2.49 13.03
N GLY A 193 -13.90 3.21 11.99
CA GLY A 193 -15.16 2.98 11.29
C GLY A 193 -16.33 3.83 11.81
N ASP A 194 -16.08 4.75 12.73
CA ASP A 194 -17.07 5.74 13.18
C ASP A 194 -17.43 6.71 12.04
N LEU A 195 -16.43 7.06 11.21
CA LEU A 195 -16.58 7.91 10.03
C LEU A 195 -16.52 7.06 8.76
N LEU A 196 -17.56 7.12 7.92
CA LEU A 196 -17.72 6.27 6.72
C LEU A 196 -17.51 4.77 7.02
N PRO A 197 -18.44 4.14 7.77
CA PRO A 197 -18.31 2.73 8.17
C PRO A 197 -18.16 1.76 6.99
N SER A 198 -18.83 2.02 5.87
CA SER A 198 -18.78 1.18 4.66
C SER A 198 -17.49 1.30 3.85
N ALA A 199 -16.64 2.29 4.14
CA ALA A 199 -15.40 2.48 3.40
C ALA A 199 -14.37 1.38 3.73
N ARG A 200 -13.64 0.95 2.71
CA ARG A 200 -12.48 0.07 2.84
C ARG A 200 -11.22 0.91 3.04
N ILE A 201 -10.27 0.40 3.82
CA ILE A 201 -9.03 1.11 4.15
C ILE A 201 -7.85 0.19 3.90
N TRP A 202 -6.85 0.70 3.20
CA TRP A 202 -5.57 0.05 3.00
C TRP A 202 -4.45 0.92 3.55
N ILE A 203 -3.78 0.46 4.61
CA ILE A 203 -2.66 1.14 5.24
C ILE A 203 -1.36 0.43 4.85
N THR A 204 -0.34 1.17 4.43
CA THR A 204 1.01 0.61 4.25
C THR A 204 1.95 1.14 5.31
N THR A 205 2.85 0.29 5.80
CA THR A 205 3.78 0.67 6.86
C THR A 205 5.01 -0.23 6.93
N ARG A 206 6.06 0.24 7.62
CA ARG A 206 7.12 -0.66 8.09
C ARG A 206 6.64 -1.43 9.33
N PRO A 207 7.14 -2.66 9.57
CA PRO A 207 6.74 -3.45 10.73
C PRO A 207 6.84 -2.70 12.06
N ALA A 208 7.88 -1.88 12.24
CA ALA A 208 8.13 -1.13 13.46
C ALA A 208 7.08 -0.04 13.78
N ALA A 209 6.30 0.40 12.78
CA ALA A 209 5.27 1.41 12.92
C ALA A 209 3.83 0.85 12.87
N ALA A 210 3.68 -0.47 12.69
CA ALA A 210 2.37 -1.12 12.60
C ALA A 210 1.53 -0.95 13.88
N ASN A 211 2.18 -0.92 15.04
CA ASN A 211 1.54 -0.77 16.34
C ASN A 211 1.00 0.65 16.63
N GLN A 212 1.16 1.61 15.71
CA GLN A 212 0.47 2.91 15.81
C GLN A 212 -1.04 2.78 15.59
N ILE A 213 -1.50 1.72 14.91
CA ILE A 213 -2.92 1.42 14.74
C ILE A 213 -3.29 0.30 15.73
N PRO A 214 -4.37 0.47 16.52
CA PRO A 214 -4.86 -0.60 17.39
C PRO A 214 -5.23 -1.85 16.59
N ALA A 215 -4.92 -3.03 17.14
CA ALA A 215 -5.12 -4.31 16.43
C ALA A 215 -6.60 -4.57 16.11
N GLU A 216 -7.50 -4.12 16.99
CA GLU A 216 -8.95 -4.19 16.82
C GLU A 216 -9.47 -3.37 15.63
N CYS A 217 -8.69 -2.41 15.13
CA CYS A 217 -9.04 -1.62 13.95
C CYS A 217 -8.58 -2.26 12.63
N VAL A 218 -7.83 -3.36 12.68
CA VAL A 218 -7.23 -4.04 11.52
C VAL A 218 -7.87 -5.40 11.32
N GLY A 219 -8.57 -5.59 10.21
CA GLY A 219 -9.22 -6.87 9.88
C GLY A 219 -8.26 -7.91 9.30
N MET A 220 -7.27 -7.46 8.52
CA MET A 220 -6.27 -8.34 7.89
C MET A 220 -4.90 -7.67 7.86
N VAL A 221 -3.85 -8.45 8.13
CA VAL A 221 -2.46 -8.02 7.98
C VAL A 221 -1.84 -8.79 6.83
N THR A 222 -1.22 -8.08 5.89
CA THR A 222 -0.44 -8.67 4.80
C THR A 222 1.01 -8.22 4.86
N GLU A 223 1.89 -8.97 4.22
CA GLU A 223 3.31 -8.65 4.10
C GLU A 223 3.74 -8.69 2.64
N VAL A 224 4.39 -7.62 2.19
CA VAL A 224 5.15 -7.61 0.94
C VAL A 224 6.52 -8.21 1.21
N ARG A 225 6.79 -9.37 0.60
CA ARG A 225 8.09 -10.05 0.70
C ARG A 225 9.09 -9.53 -0.33
N GLY A 226 8.64 -8.93 -1.43
CA GLY A 226 9.51 -8.50 -2.54
C GLY A 226 9.48 -9.51 -3.69
N PHE A 227 10.61 -9.67 -4.39
CA PHE A 227 10.69 -10.56 -5.56
C PHE A 227 11.11 -11.98 -5.21
N THR A 228 10.32 -12.94 -5.68
CA THR A 228 10.72 -14.34 -5.86
C THR A 228 11.73 -14.47 -7.00
N ASP A 229 12.42 -15.60 -7.09
CA ASP A 229 13.41 -15.82 -8.15
C ASP A 229 12.86 -15.63 -9.58
N PRO A 230 11.66 -16.12 -9.94
CA PRO A 230 11.06 -15.81 -11.24
C PRO A 230 10.79 -14.31 -11.45
N GLN A 231 10.32 -13.61 -10.42
CA GLN A 231 10.03 -12.17 -10.48
C GLN A 231 11.30 -11.34 -10.64
N LYS A 232 12.43 -11.74 -10.03
CA LYS A 232 13.73 -11.10 -10.25
C LYS A 232 14.10 -11.12 -11.74
N GLU A 233 13.99 -12.28 -12.37
CA GLU A 233 14.31 -12.42 -13.79
C GLU A 233 13.35 -11.63 -14.67
N GLU A 234 12.04 -11.66 -14.37
CA GLU A 234 11.03 -10.88 -15.07
C GLU A 234 11.35 -9.38 -15.02
N TYR A 235 11.72 -8.87 -13.84
CA TYR A 235 12.12 -7.48 -13.67
C TYR A 235 13.31 -7.12 -14.57
N PHE A 236 14.38 -7.92 -14.58
CA PHE A 236 15.54 -7.64 -15.44
C PHE A 236 15.19 -7.71 -16.93
N ARG A 237 14.35 -8.64 -17.37
CA ARG A 237 13.90 -8.71 -18.77
C ARG A 237 13.02 -7.52 -19.17
N LYS A 238 12.14 -7.06 -18.29
CA LYS A 238 11.35 -5.83 -18.51
C LYS A 238 12.25 -4.61 -18.57
N ARG A 239 13.22 -4.54 -17.65
CA ARG A 239 14.12 -3.39 -17.51
C ARG A 239 15.15 -3.27 -18.64
N TYR A 240 15.61 -4.40 -19.16
CA TYR A 240 16.54 -4.51 -20.27
C TYR A 240 15.88 -5.30 -21.40
N ARG A 241 15.10 -4.62 -22.24
CA ARG A 241 14.34 -5.25 -23.34
C ARG A 241 15.21 -6.01 -24.35
N ASP A 242 16.51 -5.68 -24.40
CA ASP A 242 17.49 -6.40 -25.21
C ASP A 242 17.97 -7.66 -24.47
N ASN A 243 17.58 -8.83 -24.99
CA ASN A 243 17.98 -10.13 -24.43
C ASN A 243 19.50 -10.32 -24.43
N THR A 244 20.24 -9.67 -25.32
CA THR A 244 21.71 -9.72 -25.33
C THR A 244 22.34 -9.01 -24.12
N LEU A 245 21.57 -8.17 -23.43
CA LEU A 245 21.94 -7.53 -22.17
C LEU A 245 21.27 -8.18 -20.96
N ALA A 246 19.98 -8.52 -21.03
CA ALA A 246 19.23 -9.08 -19.91
C ALA A 246 19.76 -10.44 -19.44
N GLU A 247 19.97 -11.37 -20.37
CA GLU A 247 20.35 -12.76 -20.02
C GLU A 247 21.76 -12.82 -19.39
N PRO A 248 22.78 -12.10 -19.88
CA PRO A 248 24.07 -12.02 -19.19
C PRO A 248 23.97 -11.40 -17.79
N ILE A 249 23.15 -10.36 -17.58
CA ILE A 249 22.94 -9.75 -16.26
C ILE A 249 22.32 -10.75 -15.29
N ILE A 250 21.25 -11.43 -15.70
CA ILE A 250 20.57 -12.45 -14.89
C ILE A 250 21.55 -13.57 -14.54
N SER A 251 22.31 -14.06 -15.52
CA SER A 251 23.32 -15.10 -15.32
C SER A 251 24.37 -14.65 -14.29
N HIS A 252 24.91 -13.44 -14.44
CA HIS A 252 25.92 -12.91 -13.53
C HIS A 252 25.38 -12.76 -12.10
N ILE A 253 24.16 -12.22 -11.92
CA ILE A 253 23.53 -12.07 -10.60
C ILE A 253 23.37 -13.44 -9.92
N LYS A 254 22.94 -14.47 -10.66
CA LYS A 254 22.82 -15.83 -10.13
C LYS A 254 24.14 -16.44 -9.68
N THR A 255 25.28 -16.06 -10.30
CA THR A 255 26.61 -16.55 -9.85
C THR A 255 27.01 -15.98 -8.48
N SER A 256 26.49 -14.82 -8.09
CA SER A 256 26.78 -14.17 -6.82
C SER A 256 25.62 -14.30 -5.86
N ARG A 257 25.74 -15.22 -4.89
CA ARG A 257 24.72 -15.44 -3.86
C ARG A 257 24.29 -14.15 -3.15
N SER A 258 25.26 -13.28 -2.84
CA SER A 258 24.96 -12.01 -2.16
C SER A 258 24.16 -11.06 -3.03
N LEU A 259 24.52 -10.89 -4.32
CA LEU A 259 23.74 -10.05 -5.25
C LEU A 259 22.34 -10.63 -5.46
N HIS A 260 22.22 -11.94 -5.63
CA HIS A 260 20.94 -12.62 -5.81
C HIS A 260 19.98 -12.44 -4.62
N ILE A 261 20.51 -12.43 -3.39
CA ILE A 261 19.73 -12.15 -2.18
C ILE A 261 19.35 -10.67 -2.12
N MET A 262 20.26 -9.75 -2.44
CA MET A 262 19.95 -8.31 -2.43
C MET A 262 18.86 -7.94 -3.44
N CYS A 263 18.81 -8.59 -4.61
CA CYS A 263 17.75 -8.41 -5.61
C CYS A 263 16.37 -8.93 -5.16
N HIS A 264 16.22 -9.45 -3.95
CA HIS A 264 14.92 -9.68 -3.34
C HIS A 264 14.15 -8.37 -3.09
N ILE A 265 14.89 -7.28 -2.82
CA ILE A 265 14.34 -5.93 -2.75
C ILE A 265 14.36 -5.35 -4.18
N PRO A 266 13.19 -4.98 -4.75
CA PRO A 266 13.09 -4.33 -6.07
C PRO A 266 13.91 -3.04 -6.15
#